data_AF-A0A7M2RDU0-F1
#
_entry.id   AF-A0A7M2RDU0-F1
#
_cell.length_a   1.000
_cell.length_b   1.000
_cell.length_c   1.000
_cell.angle_alpha   90.00
_cell.angle_beta   90.00
_cell.angle_gamma   90.00
#
_symmetry.space_group_name_H-M   'P 1'
#
loop_
_entity.id
_entity.type
_entity.pdbx_description
1 polymer ?
#
loop_
_entity_poly.entity_id
_entity_poly.type
_entity_poly.pdbx_seq_one_letter_code
_entity_poly.pdbx_strand_id
1 'polypeptide(L)'
;MTAGEKIRYYREMYGLSQEKLGQLADINSATIKKYEYGIRNPKIEQLKKIADAFGISICLFLDFDIETVSDIMSLLFKLEDETDMCFEAIQDDAGNFIPESVKLSFQNQDINERLCTYLKEKHSLEEKCQKARTPLDDELTKLKMHLSDDSMVTKKKKHC
;
A
#
# COMPACT_ATOMS: atom_id res chain seq x y z
N MET A 1 -9.15 -8.50 2.29
CA MET A 1 -10.22 -7.56 2.65
C MET A 1 -10.80 -6.95 1.39
N THR A 2 -12.12 -6.90 1.24
CA THR A 2 -12.79 -6.16 0.17
C THR A 2 -12.64 -4.64 0.38
N ALA A 3 -12.89 -3.84 -0.66
CA ALA A 3 -12.91 -2.38 -0.55
C ALA A 3 -13.86 -1.89 0.57
N GLY A 4 -15.03 -2.51 0.73
CA GLY A 4 -15.98 -2.18 1.80
C GLY A 4 -15.43 -2.43 3.21
N GLU A 5 -14.74 -3.55 3.40
CA GLU A 5 -14.08 -3.89 4.66
C GLU A 5 -12.95 -2.91 4.98
N LYS A 6 -12.15 -2.52 3.97
CA LYS A 6 -11.10 -1.51 4.11
C LYS A 6 -11.69 -0.14 4.50
N ILE A 7 -12.80 0.27 3.87
CA ILE A 7 -13.50 1.53 4.21
C ILE A 7 -13.94 1.51 5.68
N ARG A 8 -14.57 0.42 6.11
CA ARG A 8 -15.01 0.25 7.50
C ARG A 8 -13.84 0.29 8.48
N TYR A 9 -12.76 -0.43 8.17
CA TYR A 9 -11.55 -0.48 9.00
C TYR A 9 -10.99 0.92 9.23
N TYR A 10 -10.73 1.69 8.16
CA TYR A 10 -10.22 3.05 8.30
C TYR A 10 -11.19 3.95 9.03
N ARG A 11 -12.49 3.87 8.73
CA ARG A 11 -13.52 4.65 9.42
C ARG A 11 -13.47 4.42 10.94
N GLU A 12 -13.38 3.16 11.38
CA GLU A 12 -13.32 2.81 12.80
C GLU A 12 -12.00 3.23 13.45
N MET A 13 -10.87 3.07 12.75
CA MET A 13 -9.55 3.54 13.20
C MET A 13 -9.50 5.06 13.44
N TYR A 14 -10.10 5.85 12.55
CA TYR A 14 -10.22 7.30 12.71
C TYR A 14 -11.38 7.74 13.63
N GLY A 15 -12.12 6.80 14.23
CA GLY A 15 -13.22 7.11 15.15
C GLY A 15 -14.42 7.79 14.51
N LEU A 16 -14.65 7.60 13.20
CA LEU A 16 -15.70 8.27 12.44
C LEU A 16 -17.00 7.45 12.41
N SER A 17 -18.14 8.13 12.43
CA SER A 17 -19.43 7.51 12.08
C SER A 17 -19.60 7.40 10.56
N GLN A 18 -20.48 6.52 10.08
CA GLN A 18 -20.81 6.41 8.64
C GLN A 18 -21.35 7.74 8.08
N GLU A 19 -22.08 8.49 8.91
CA GLU A 19 -22.56 9.83 8.58
C GLU A 19 -21.42 10.83 8.44
N LYS A 20 -20.48 10.82 9.39
CA LYS A 20 -19.33 11.74 9.35
C LYS A 20 -18.42 11.46 8.16
N LEU A 21 -18.15 10.19 7.86
CA LEU A 21 -17.41 9.82 6.65
C LEU A 21 -18.14 10.26 5.38
N GLY A 22 -19.46 10.05 5.32
CA GLY A 22 -20.28 10.51 4.20
C GLY A 22 -20.18 12.03 3.97
N GLN A 23 -20.23 12.82 5.05
CA GLN A 23 -20.04 14.27 4.98
C GLN A 23 -18.64 14.65 4.47
N LEU A 24 -17.57 14.03 4.99
CA LEU A 24 -16.20 14.35 4.60
C LEU A 24 -15.89 13.96 3.14
N ALA A 25 -16.41 12.80 2.71
CA ALA A 25 -16.20 12.29 1.36
C ALA A 25 -17.18 12.89 0.33
N ASP A 26 -18.17 13.68 0.74
CA ASP A 26 -19.28 14.12 -0.12
C ASP A 26 -19.99 12.90 -0.79
N ILE A 27 -20.42 11.97 0.06
CA ILE A 27 -21.13 10.73 -0.29
C ILE A 27 -22.29 10.54 0.70
N ASN A 28 -23.47 10.17 0.22
CA ASN A 28 -24.61 9.89 1.10
C ASN A 28 -24.26 8.75 2.10
N SER A 29 -24.55 8.96 3.39
CA SER A 29 -24.25 8.00 4.47
C SER A 29 -24.86 6.61 4.25
N ALA A 30 -26.05 6.53 3.65
CA ALA A 30 -26.67 5.26 3.26
C ALA A 30 -25.87 4.53 2.17
N THR A 31 -25.15 5.26 1.33
CA THR A 31 -24.25 4.69 0.32
C THR A 31 -22.97 4.16 0.96
N ILE A 32 -22.37 4.90 1.92
CA ILE A 32 -21.25 4.40 2.74
C ILE A 32 -21.63 3.09 3.43
N LYS A 33 -22.80 3.05 4.07
CA LYS A 33 -23.32 1.83 4.71
C LYS A 33 -23.46 0.66 3.74
N LYS A 34 -23.95 0.90 2.51
CA LYS A 34 -24.04 -0.13 1.47
C LYS A 34 -22.67 -0.62 1.01
N TYR A 35 -21.66 0.24 0.96
CA TYR A 35 -20.28 -0.16 0.67
C TYR A 35 -19.71 -1.05 1.78
N GLU A 36 -19.81 -0.62 3.04
CA GLU A 36 -19.27 -1.37 4.19
C GLU A 36 -19.92 -2.75 4.38
N TYR A 37 -21.19 -2.90 3.98
CA TYR A 37 -21.90 -4.20 4.02
C TYR A 37 -21.72 -5.06 2.76
N GLY A 38 -20.94 -4.62 1.77
CA GLY A 38 -20.77 -5.35 0.52
C GLY A 38 -22.02 -5.41 -0.36
N ILE A 39 -23.07 -4.64 -0.04
CA ILE A 39 -24.31 -4.55 -0.84
C ILE A 39 -24.02 -3.87 -2.18
N ARG A 40 -23.02 -2.98 -2.21
CA ARG A 40 -22.59 -2.26 -3.41
C ARG A 40 -21.07 -2.16 -3.42
N ASN A 41 -20.47 -2.25 -4.61
CA ASN A 41 -19.05 -1.96 -4.78
C ASN A 41 -18.84 -0.48 -5.11
N PRO A 42 -17.91 0.22 -4.44
CA PRO A 42 -17.56 1.59 -4.77
C PRO A 42 -16.83 1.66 -6.11
N LYS A 43 -17.12 2.69 -6.90
CA LYS A 43 -16.33 3.03 -8.11
C LYS A 43 -15.03 3.71 -7.70
N ILE A 44 -14.04 3.73 -8.58
CA ILE A 44 -12.73 4.39 -8.34
C ILE A 44 -12.90 5.84 -7.88
N GLU A 45 -13.81 6.62 -8.49
CA GLU A 45 -14.08 8.01 -8.06
C GLU A 45 -14.57 8.12 -6.62
N GLN A 46 -15.37 7.15 -6.16
CA GLN A 46 -15.89 7.10 -4.80
C GLN A 46 -14.79 6.67 -3.83
N LEU A 47 -13.95 5.72 -4.22
CA LEU A 47 -12.75 5.34 -3.46
C LEU A 47 -11.79 6.51 -3.31
N LYS A 48 -11.63 7.34 -4.35
CA LYS A 48 -10.81 8.55 -4.28
C LYS A 48 -11.34 9.54 -3.24
N LYS A 49 -12.64 9.86 -3.31
CA LYS A 49 -13.31 10.73 -2.32
C LYS A 49 -13.14 10.24 -0.89
N ILE A 50 -13.25 8.92 -0.67
CA ILE A 50 -13.07 8.30 0.64
C ILE A 50 -11.60 8.34 1.09
N ALA A 51 -10.66 8.05 0.20
CA ALA A 51 -9.23 8.15 0.49
C ALA A 51 -8.82 9.59 0.85
N ASP A 52 -9.30 10.58 0.10
CA ASP A 52 -9.08 12.00 0.35
C ASP A 52 -9.67 12.41 1.71
N ALA A 53 -10.85 11.89 2.08
CA ALA A 53 -11.47 12.14 3.39
C ALA A 53 -10.67 11.57 4.57
N PHE A 54 -9.92 10.47 4.36
CA PHE A 54 -9.01 9.92 5.35
C PHE A 54 -7.60 10.54 5.32
N GLY A 55 -7.23 11.21 4.21
CA GLY A 55 -5.87 11.71 4.00
C GLY A 55 -4.85 10.62 3.63
N ILE A 56 -5.33 9.49 3.07
CA ILE A 56 -4.51 8.32 2.71
C ILE A 56 -4.48 8.10 1.19
N SER A 57 -3.59 7.23 0.71
CA SER A 57 -3.52 6.88 -0.71
C SER A 57 -4.71 6.03 -1.15
N ILE A 58 -5.31 6.37 -2.30
CA ILE A 58 -6.34 5.53 -2.94
C ILE A 58 -5.86 4.11 -3.23
N CYS A 59 -4.54 3.91 -3.43
CA CYS A 59 -3.95 2.60 -3.70
C CYS A 59 -4.24 1.58 -2.59
N LEU A 60 -4.56 2.02 -1.37
CA LEU A 60 -4.96 1.14 -0.28
C LEU A 60 -6.26 0.41 -0.55
N PHE A 61 -7.18 1.02 -1.31
CA PHE A 61 -8.46 0.42 -1.67
C PHE A 61 -8.41 -0.42 -2.94
N LEU A 62 -7.38 -0.26 -3.75
CA LEU A 62 -7.25 -0.99 -5.01
C LEU A 62 -6.69 -2.38 -4.75
N ASP A 63 -7.24 -3.37 -5.44
CA ASP A 63 -6.67 -4.70 -5.51
C ASP A 63 -6.00 -4.86 -6.88
N PHE A 64 -4.84 -5.50 -6.91
CA PHE A 64 -4.08 -5.75 -8.13
C PHE A 64 -4.14 -7.25 -8.44
N ASP A 65 -4.74 -7.58 -9.57
CA ASP A 65 -4.75 -8.95 -10.10
C ASP A 65 -3.43 -9.20 -10.84
N ILE A 66 -2.37 -9.49 -10.07
CA ILE A 66 -1.05 -9.82 -10.60
C ILE A 66 -1.00 -11.33 -10.85
N GLU A 67 -1.15 -11.75 -12.11
CA GLU A 67 -1.22 -13.17 -12.48
C GLU A 67 0.00 -13.64 -13.28
N THR A 68 0.67 -12.73 -13.99
CA THR A 68 1.74 -13.06 -14.93
C THR A 68 3.04 -12.32 -14.64
N VAL A 69 4.15 -12.85 -15.15
CA VAL A 69 5.46 -12.17 -15.14
C VAL A 69 5.36 -10.82 -15.87
N SER A 70 4.54 -10.73 -16.93
CA SER A 70 4.33 -9.49 -17.67
C SER A 70 3.72 -8.39 -16.80
N ASP A 71 2.79 -8.75 -15.89
CA ASP A 71 2.17 -7.79 -14.96
C ASP A 71 3.22 -7.22 -14.00
N ILE A 72 4.06 -8.09 -13.45
CA ILE A 72 5.15 -7.70 -12.54
C ILE A 72 6.12 -6.78 -13.27
N MET A 73 6.59 -7.16 -14.46
CA MET A 73 7.54 -6.35 -15.23
C MET A 73 6.94 -4.98 -15.59
N SER A 74 5.67 -4.92 -15.98
CA SER A 74 4.98 -3.67 -16.30
C SER A 74 4.87 -2.74 -15.09
N LEU A 75 4.61 -3.29 -13.90
CA LEU A 75 4.58 -2.51 -12.66
C LEU A 75 5.96 -2.01 -12.27
N LEU A 76 7.00 -2.85 -12.38
CA LEU A 76 8.37 -2.48 -12.06
C LEU A 76 8.87 -1.33 -12.96
N PHE A 77 8.65 -1.42 -14.27
CA PHE A 77 9.03 -0.34 -15.19
C PHE A 77 8.24 0.94 -14.95
N LYS A 78 6.93 0.83 -14.67
CA LYS A 78 6.12 2.00 -14.33
C LYS A 78 6.59 2.69 -13.04
N LEU A 79 7.03 1.90 -12.05
CA LEU A 79 7.61 2.44 -10.82
C LEU A 79 8.95 3.13 -11.09
N GLU A 80 9.81 2.55 -11.93
CA GLU A 80 11.07 3.17 -12.33
C GLU A 80 10.85 4.51 -13.05
N ASP A 81 9.90 4.55 -14.00
CA ASP A 81 9.60 5.75 -14.78
C ASP A 81 9.02 6.91 -13.94
N GLU A 82 8.19 6.58 -12.95
CA GLU A 82 7.41 7.57 -12.18
C GLU A 82 8.03 7.93 -10.82
N THR A 83 9.06 7.19 -10.40
CA THR A 83 9.72 7.38 -9.09
C THR A 83 11.23 7.49 -9.23
N ASP A 84 11.95 7.35 -8.13
CA ASP A 84 13.40 7.27 -8.08
C ASP A 84 13.88 5.87 -7.68
N MET A 85 13.06 4.86 -7.99
CA MET A 85 13.43 3.46 -7.88
C MET A 85 14.57 3.13 -8.85
N CYS A 86 15.47 2.26 -8.42
CA CYS A 86 16.63 1.82 -9.19
C CYS A 86 16.76 0.28 -9.11
N PHE A 87 17.22 -0.31 -10.19
CA PHE A 87 17.62 -1.72 -10.27
C PHE A 87 19.14 -1.82 -10.31
N GLU A 88 19.73 -2.61 -9.41
CA GLU A 88 21.16 -2.90 -9.39
C GLU A 88 21.39 -4.40 -9.36
N ALA A 89 22.45 -4.87 -10.01
CA ALA A 89 22.90 -6.26 -9.91
C ALA A 89 24.43 -6.30 -10.01
N ILE A 90 25.02 -7.26 -9.33
CA ILE A 90 26.45 -7.56 -9.42
C ILE A 90 26.73 -8.16 -10.79
N GLN A 91 27.83 -7.74 -11.41
CA GLN A 91 28.35 -8.36 -12.63
C GLN A 91 29.49 -9.33 -12.29
N ASP A 92 29.55 -10.44 -13.01
CA ASP A 92 30.71 -11.33 -12.98
C ASP A 92 31.91 -10.72 -13.74
N ASP A 93 33.05 -11.40 -13.71
CA ASP A 93 34.27 -10.94 -14.39
C ASP A 93 34.10 -10.82 -15.92
N ALA A 94 33.06 -11.42 -16.50
CA ALA A 94 32.73 -11.33 -17.92
C ALA A 94 31.68 -10.24 -18.25
N GLY A 95 31.23 -9.49 -17.24
CA GLY A 95 30.23 -8.42 -17.40
C GLY A 95 28.78 -8.90 -17.45
N ASN A 96 28.51 -10.18 -17.18
CA ASN A 96 27.14 -10.70 -17.10
C ASN A 96 26.55 -10.38 -15.73
N PHE A 97 25.31 -9.90 -15.70
CA PHE A 97 24.59 -9.68 -14.45
C PHE A 97 24.23 -11.02 -13.78
N ILE A 98 24.46 -11.10 -12.47
CA ILE A 98 24.11 -12.25 -11.63
C ILE A 98 22.66 -12.09 -11.15
N PRO A 99 21.69 -12.92 -11.59
CA PRO A 99 20.27 -12.73 -11.29
C PRO A 99 19.93 -12.72 -9.79
N GLU A 100 20.59 -13.55 -8.99
CA GLU A 100 20.35 -13.66 -7.55
C GLU A 100 20.85 -12.43 -6.77
N SER A 101 21.63 -11.56 -7.43
CA SER A 101 22.18 -10.34 -6.84
C SER A 101 21.32 -9.10 -7.09
N VAL A 102 20.20 -9.24 -7.82
CA VAL A 102 19.30 -8.13 -8.14
C VAL A 102 18.80 -7.47 -6.86
N LYS A 103 18.96 -6.15 -6.79
CA LYS A 103 18.49 -5.28 -5.71
C LYS A 103 17.59 -4.20 -6.29
N LEU A 104 16.52 -3.93 -5.55
CA LEU A 104 15.63 -2.79 -5.75
C LEU A 104 15.89 -1.80 -4.63
N SER A 105 16.11 -0.54 -4.97
CA SER A 105 16.32 0.54 -4.00
C SER A 105 15.66 1.81 -4.51
N PHE A 106 15.54 2.81 -3.64
CA PHE A 106 15.12 4.16 -4.01
C PHE A 106 16.28 5.13 -3.77
N GLN A 107 16.41 6.19 -4.56
CA GLN A 107 17.34 7.27 -4.22
C GLN A 107 16.86 8.05 -2.98
N ASN A 108 15.55 8.11 -2.78
CA ASN A 108 14.92 8.70 -1.61
C ASN A 108 15.17 7.83 -0.38
N GLN A 109 16.03 8.34 0.50
CA GLN A 109 16.43 7.68 1.73
C GLN A 109 15.25 7.44 2.68
N ASP A 110 14.24 8.31 2.71
CA ASP A 110 13.07 8.14 3.58
C ASP A 110 12.28 6.88 3.19
N ILE A 111 12.18 6.57 1.89
CA ILE A 111 11.53 5.35 1.42
C ILE A 111 12.33 4.12 1.88
N ASN A 112 13.66 4.15 1.71
CA ASN A 112 14.52 3.05 2.15
C ASN A 112 14.46 2.84 3.67
N GLU A 113 14.46 3.91 4.46
CA GLU A 113 14.35 3.85 5.93
C GLU A 113 13.00 3.27 6.38
N ARG A 114 11.91 3.63 5.69
CA ARG A 114 10.58 3.04 5.91
C ARG A 114 10.56 1.56 5.54
N LEU A 115 11.18 1.15 4.42
CA LEU A 115 11.32 -0.25 4.06
C LEU A 115 12.15 -1.03 5.09
N CYS A 116 13.23 -0.45 5.61
CA CYS A 116 14.00 -1.06 6.70
C CYS A 116 13.18 -1.21 7.98
N THR A 117 12.36 -0.21 8.33
CA THR A 117 11.43 -0.29 9.46
C THR A 117 10.43 -1.41 9.27
N TYR A 118 9.80 -1.50 8.09
CA TYR A 118 8.92 -2.61 7.74
C TYR A 118 9.58 -3.99 7.92
N LEU A 119 10.81 -4.16 7.42
CA LEU A 119 11.53 -5.43 7.53
C LEU A 119 11.81 -5.82 8.98
N LYS A 120 12.20 -4.85 9.83
CA LYS A 120 12.41 -5.07 11.27
C LYS A 120 11.12 -5.50 11.96
N GLU A 121 10.02 -4.79 11.70
CA GLU A 121 8.72 -5.08 12.31
C GLU A 121 8.15 -6.42 11.84
N LYS A 122 8.27 -6.72 10.54
CA LYS A 122 7.89 -8.00 9.95
C LYS A 122 8.63 -9.16 10.61
N HIS A 123 9.95 -9.07 10.77
CA HIS A 123 10.74 -10.12 11.43
C HIS A 123 10.32 -10.32 12.90
N SER A 124 10.11 -9.23 13.64
CA SER A 124 9.62 -9.30 15.02
C SER A 124 8.24 -9.97 15.10
N LEU A 125 7.36 -9.68 14.13
CA LEU A 125 6.03 -10.27 14.06
C LEU A 125 6.08 -11.76 13.70
N GLU A 126 6.90 -12.15 12.73
CA GLU A 126 7.15 -13.55 12.37
C GLU A 126 7.58 -14.38 13.58
N GLU A 127 8.53 -13.87 14.38
CA GLU A 127 8.94 -14.55 15.60
C GLU A 127 7.80 -14.67 16.64
N LYS A 128 7.01 -13.61 16.81
CA LYS A 128 5.88 -13.60 17.77
C LYS A 128 4.80 -14.59 17.34
N CYS A 129 4.40 -14.58 16.07
CA CYS A 129 3.42 -15.50 15.52
C CYS A 129 3.89 -16.94 15.61
N GLN A 130 5.18 -17.20 15.33
CA GLN A 130 5.78 -18.52 15.49
C GLN A 130 5.74 -19.02 16.94
N LYS A 131 6.10 -18.17 17.91
CA LYS A 131 6.06 -18.49 19.34
C LYS A 131 4.63 -18.72 19.84
N ALA A 132 3.68 -17.89 19.41
CA ALA A 132 2.28 -17.95 19.81
C ALA A 132 1.45 -18.97 19.01
N ARG A 133 2.01 -19.56 17.94
CA ARG A 133 1.31 -20.42 16.96
C ARG A 133 0.05 -19.74 16.40
N THR A 134 0.14 -18.46 16.08
CA THR A 134 -0.95 -17.67 15.51
C THR A 134 -0.73 -17.40 14.03
N PRO A 135 -1.81 -17.19 13.23
CA PRO A 135 -1.67 -16.83 11.82
C PRO A 135 -0.93 -15.51 11.63
N LEU A 136 0.02 -15.47 10.70
CA LEU A 136 0.82 -14.28 10.40
C LEU A 136 0.10 -13.31 9.45
N ASP A 137 -0.73 -13.83 8.54
CA ASP A 137 -1.26 -13.07 7.40
C ASP A 137 -2.12 -11.87 7.82
N ASP A 138 -2.97 -12.04 8.84
CA ASP A 138 -3.83 -10.98 9.34
C ASP A 138 -3.03 -9.85 10.01
N GLU A 139 -2.03 -10.22 10.82
CA GLU A 139 -1.16 -9.25 11.49
C GLU A 139 -0.25 -8.53 10.49
N LEU A 140 0.24 -9.24 9.47
CA LEU A 140 1.04 -8.64 8.41
C LEU A 140 0.22 -7.68 7.55
N THR A 141 -1.07 -7.97 7.35
CA THR A 141 -2.00 -7.07 6.65
C THR A 141 -2.18 -5.78 7.43
N LYS A 142 -2.43 -5.85 8.75
CA LYS A 142 -2.52 -4.67 9.63
C LYS A 142 -1.23 -3.85 9.62
N LEU A 143 -0.07 -4.51 9.66
CA LEU A 143 1.24 -3.87 9.60
C LEU A 143 1.42 -3.07 8.31
N LYS A 144 1.12 -3.70 7.16
CA LYS A 144 1.22 -3.04 5.84
C LYS A 144 0.28 -1.84 5.73
N MET A 145 -0.95 -1.96 6.25
CA MET A 145 -1.91 -0.84 6.26
C MET A 145 -1.39 0.32 7.09
N HIS A 146 -0.94 0.06 8.33
CA HIS A 146 -0.40 1.08 9.23
C HIS A 146 0.78 1.86 8.62
N LEU A 147 1.72 1.16 7.99
CA LEU A 147 2.90 1.79 7.38
C LEU A 147 2.58 2.63 6.13
N SER A 148 1.43 2.38 5.51
CA SER A 148 1.00 3.04 4.28
C SER A 148 0.10 4.26 4.50
N ASP A 149 -0.36 4.49 5.75
CA ASP A 149 -1.22 5.61 6.12
C ASP A 149 -0.45 6.94 6.27
N ASP A 150 0.87 6.87 6.38
CA ASP A 150 1.76 8.02 6.51
C ASP A 150 2.02 8.66 5.13
N SER A 151 1.16 9.61 4.74
CA SER A 151 1.23 10.26 3.44
C SER A 151 2.41 11.26 3.33
N MET A 152 3.55 10.78 2.84
CA MET A 152 4.64 11.63 2.31
C MET A 152 4.51 11.79 0.78
N VAL A 153 4.69 13.02 0.29
CA VAL A 153 4.63 13.34 -1.15
C VAL A 153 5.95 12.96 -1.82
N THR A 154 5.92 12.06 -2.81
CA THR A 154 7.11 11.57 -3.53
C THR A 154 7.51 12.37 -4.78
N LYS A 155 6.82 13.45 -5.12
CA LYS A 155 7.06 14.18 -6.38
C LYS A 155 8.29 15.11 -6.31
N LYS A 156 9.22 14.93 -7.26
CA LYS A 156 10.36 15.83 -7.53
C LYS A 156 9.89 17.29 -7.67
N LYS A 157 10.52 18.21 -6.94
CA LYS A 157 10.55 19.64 -7.33
C LYS A 157 11.30 19.72 -8.66
N LYS A 158 10.59 19.95 -9.76
CA LYS A 158 11.21 20.42 -11.01
C LYS A 158 11.97 21.70 -10.66
N HIS A 159 13.30 21.65 -10.62
CA HIS A 159 14.10 22.86 -10.57
C HIS A 159 13.92 23.58 -11.91
N CYS A 160 13.44 24.83 -11.84
CA CYS A 160 13.66 25.81 -12.89
C CYS A 160 15.15 26.10 -13.04
#